data_AF-A0A7S2HBZ4-F1
#
_entry.id   AF-A0A7S2HBZ4-F1
#
_cell.length_a   1.000
_cell.length_b   1.000
_cell.length_c   1.000
_cell.angle_alpha   90.00
_cell.angle_beta   90.00
_cell.angle_gamma   90.00
#
_symmetry.space_group_name_H-M   'P 1'
#
loop_
_entity.id
_entity.type
_entity.pdbx_description
1 polymer ?
#
loop_
_entity_poly.entity_id
_entity_poly.type
_entity_poly.pdbx_seq_one_letter_code
_entity_poly.pdbx_strand_id
1 'polypeptide(L)'
;KDGGGHSLVMNSGLQAGLPPNFVAGLCAILGFVGGLVLALCLGACRCLCGRPKRFRLCFALGLPFGAACVLAALGGSLYIKQFPGGFPSEVQVLNASTGELQWRYEFPVWETLNVRADDEGILKRIGSGVQPFCIPNGWGSPSVDASGTIWLGHQSGLVYGFRDANKDGALTQAEVVQFDMTSSSTHFGGAYAPGMMVWTSCDTVFVFKE
;
A
#
# COMPACT_ATOMS: atom_id res chain seq x y z
N LYS A 1 -9.02 -15.75 -40.16
CA LYS A 1 -8.46 -16.04 -38.81
C LYS A 1 -9.01 -14.95 -37.94
N ASP A 2 -10.12 -15.27 -37.29
CA ASP A 2 -10.99 -14.28 -36.70
C ASP A 2 -10.29 -13.77 -35.44
N GLY A 3 -9.96 -12.48 -35.44
CA GLY A 3 -9.29 -11.82 -34.33
C GLY A 3 -10.27 -11.67 -33.17
N GLY A 4 -10.55 -12.80 -32.49
CA GLY A 4 -11.27 -12.79 -31.23
C GLY A 4 -10.53 -11.87 -30.26
N GLY A 5 -11.13 -10.74 -29.92
CA GLY A 5 -10.59 -9.85 -28.92
C GLY A 5 -10.51 -10.58 -27.57
N HIS A 6 -9.53 -10.23 -26.76
CA HIS A 6 -9.48 -10.63 -25.36
C HIS A 6 -9.65 -9.37 -24.51
N SER A 7 -10.48 -9.46 -23.47
CA SER A 7 -10.69 -8.37 -22.53
C SER A 7 -10.06 -8.74 -21.19
N LEU A 8 -9.23 -7.85 -20.67
CA LEU A 8 -8.59 -7.99 -19.35
C LEU A 8 -9.45 -7.28 -18.30
N VAL A 9 -9.94 -8.02 -17.31
CA VAL A 9 -10.69 -7.45 -16.20
C VAL A 9 -9.85 -7.56 -14.93
N MET A 10 -9.69 -6.42 -14.26
CA MET A 10 -9.01 -6.32 -12.97
C MET A 10 -10.03 -6.00 -11.90
N ASN A 11 -10.00 -6.76 -10.81
CA ASN A 11 -10.83 -6.53 -9.65
C ASN A 11 -9.93 -6.22 -8.46
N SER A 12 -10.00 -4.99 -7.96
CA SER A 12 -9.25 -4.54 -6.79
C SER A 12 -10.18 -4.03 -5.72
N GLY A 13 -10.19 -4.70 -4.56
CA GLY A 13 -10.92 -4.28 -3.38
C GLY A 13 -10.31 -3.04 -2.72
N LEU A 14 -10.89 -1.89 -3.06
CA LEU A 14 -10.97 -0.61 -2.31
C LEU A 14 -9.75 0.34 -2.18
N GLN A 15 -10.15 1.62 -2.08
CA GLN A 15 -9.41 2.88 -2.16
C GLN A 15 -8.61 3.25 -0.90
N ALA A 16 -7.49 3.94 -1.13
CA ALA A 16 -6.53 4.36 -0.13
C ALA A 16 -7.06 5.45 0.82
N GLY A 17 -6.97 5.17 2.12
CA GLY A 17 -6.97 6.15 3.20
C GLY A 17 -5.78 5.86 4.11
N LEU A 18 -5.33 6.85 4.90
CA LEU A 18 -4.26 6.63 5.87
C LEU A 18 -4.63 5.44 6.78
N PRO A 19 -3.72 4.48 7.01
CA PRO A 19 -4.01 3.36 7.88
C PRO A 19 -4.31 3.93 9.27
N PRO A 20 -5.50 3.68 9.84
CA PRO A 20 -5.92 4.32 11.09
C PRO A 20 -4.94 4.05 12.25
N ASN A 21 -4.10 3.01 12.16
CA ASN A 21 -3.07 2.68 13.13
C ASN A 21 -1.89 3.65 13.17
N PHE A 22 -1.52 4.24 12.03
CA PHE A 22 -0.42 5.20 11.99
C PHE A 22 -0.83 6.48 12.73
N VAL A 23 -2.04 6.97 12.45
CA VAL A 23 -2.62 8.13 13.15
C VAL A 23 -2.83 7.80 14.62
N ALA A 24 -3.41 6.64 14.94
CA ALA A 24 -3.69 6.26 16.32
C ALA A 24 -2.40 6.00 17.14
N GLY A 25 -1.38 5.38 16.55
CA GLY A 25 -0.08 5.14 17.17
C GLY A 25 0.69 6.45 17.42
N LEU A 26 0.71 7.35 16.43
CA LEU A 26 1.31 8.67 16.60
C LEU A 26 0.58 9.47 17.70
N CYS A 27 -0.75 9.45 17.72
CA CYS A 27 -1.55 10.06 18.78
C CYS A 27 -1.29 9.45 20.16
N ALA A 28 -1.09 8.13 20.25
CA ALA A 28 -0.77 7.45 21.51
C ALA A 28 0.62 7.84 22.04
N ILE A 29 1.63 7.87 21.17
CA ILE A 29 3.01 8.26 21.54
C ILE A 29 3.04 9.73 21.95
N LEU A 30 2.45 10.63 21.15
CA LEU A 30 2.38 12.06 21.48
C LEU A 30 1.58 12.30 22.76
N GLY A 31 0.49 11.56 22.97
CA GLY A 31 -0.31 11.62 24.19
C GLY A 31 0.46 11.15 25.43
N PHE A 32 1.19 10.04 25.33
CA PHE A 32 1.98 9.51 26.44
C PHE A 32 3.18 10.41 26.76
N VAL A 33 3.97 10.80 25.76
CA VAL A 33 5.14 11.67 25.94
C VAL A 33 4.70 13.05 26.42
N GLY A 34 3.67 13.63 25.81
CA GLY A 34 3.10 14.91 26.25
C GLY A 34 2.58 14.84 27.68
N GLY A 35 1.88 13.76 28.05
CA GLY A 35 1.42 13.52 29.42
C GLY A 35 2.57 13.37 30.42
N LEU A 36 3.62 12.62 30.06
CA LEU A 36 4.80 12.40 30.90
C LEU A 36 5.59 13.70 31.11
N VAL A 37 5.85 14.46 30.04
CA VAL A 37 6.52 15.77 30.12
C VAL A 37 5.71 16.73 30.98
N LEU A 38 4.39 16.81 30.78
CA LEU A 38 3.53 17.67 31.59
C LEU A 38 3.55 17.25 33.07
N ALA A 39 3.49 15.94 33.36
CA ALA A 39 3.57 15.43 34.73
C ALA A 39 4.92 15.75 35.39
N LEU A 40 6.03 15.60 34.67
CA LEU A 40 7.38 15.96 35.16
C LEU A 40 7.50 17.46 35.40
N CYS A 41 7.03 18.31 34.48
CA CYS A 41 7.01 19.76 34.66
C CYS A 41 6.16 20.19 35.87
N LEU A 42 5.00 19.56 36.07
CA LEU A 42 4.12 19.83 37.21
C LEU A 42 4.69 19.30 38.54
N GLY A 43 5.40 18.17 38.50
CA GLY A 43 6.15 17.63 39.63
C GLY A 43 7.31 18.55 40.04
N ALA A 44 8.08 19.05 39.08
CA ALA A 44 9.14 20.02 39.34
C ALA A 44 8.59 21.35 39.89
N CYS A 45 7.46 21.83 39.36
CA CYS A 45 6.77 23.01 39.91
C CYS A 45 6.25 22.83 41.34
N ARG A 46 5.93 21.60 41.78
CA ARG A 46 5.56 21.33 43.19
C ARG A 46 6.70 21.59 44.15
N CYS A 47 7.93 21.26 43.77
CA CYS A 47 9.12 21.53 44.57
C CYS A 47 9.38 23.04 44.73
N LEU A 48 8.97 23.84 43.73
CA LEU A 48 9.29 25.28 43.69
C LEU A 48 8.20 26.19 44.28
N CYS A 49 6.91 25.81 44.23
CA CYS A 49 5.81 26.77 44.46
C CYS A 49 4.90 26.51 45.67
N GLY A 50 5.08 25.41 46.43
CA GLY A 50 4.42 25.19 47.74
C GLY A 50 2.88 25.21 47.80
N ARG A 51 2.16 25.27 46.66
CA ARG A 51 0.68 25.44 46.63
C ARG A 51 -0.04 24.19 46.10
N PRO A 52 -0.75 23.43 46.96
CA PRO A 52 -1.31 22.13 46.59
C PRO A 52 -2.58 22.17 45.71
N LYS A 53 -3.29 23.31 45.61
CA LYS A 53 -4.62 23.36 44.95
C LYS A 53 -4.59 23.26 43.42
N ARG A 54 -3.50 23.67 42.75
CA ARG A 54 -3.41 23.64 41.27
C ARG A 54 -3.13 22.24 40.70
N PHE A 55 -2.62 21.32 41.51
CA PHE A 55 -2.29 19.96 41.07
C PHE A 55 -3.52 19.12 40.73
N ARG A 56 -4.61 19.27 41.50
CA ARG A 56 -5.85 18.50 41.28
C ARG A 56 -6.46 18.80 39.92
N LEU A 57 -6.36 20.05 39.44
CA LEU A 57 -6.90 20.44 38.15
C LEU A 57 -6.11 19.84 36.98
N CYS A 58 -4.77 19.85 37.06
CA CYS A 58 -3.94 19.24 36.01
C CYS A 58 -4.12 17.72 35.92
N PHE A 59 -4.25 17.04 37.06
CA PHE A 59 -4.51 15.59 37.07
C PHE A 59 -5.89 15.26 36.52
N ALA A 60 -6.90 16.09 36.83
CA ALA A 60 -8.26 15.95 36.30
C ALA A 60 -8.35 16.16 34.78
N LEU A 61 -7.44 16.96 34.20
CA LEU A 61 -7.40 17.22 32.74
C LEU A 61 -6.48 16.25 31.98
N GLY A 62 -5.38 15.78 32.59
CA GLY A 62 -4.44 14.87 31.95
C GLY A 62 -4.96 13.44 31.79
N LEU A 63 -5.70 12.93 32.78
CA LEU A 63 -6.24 11.57 32.77
C LEU A 63 -7.25 11.31 31.62
N PRO A 64 -8.24 12.19 31.35
CA PRO A 64 -9.17 11.98 30.23
C PRO A 64 -8.48 12.08 28.87
N PHE A 65 -7.46 12.93 28.71
CA PHE A 65 -6.69 13.00 27.46
C PHE A 65 -5.89 11.72 27.22
N GLY A 66 -5.20 11.21 28.25
CA GLY A 66 -4.50 9.92 28.17
C GLY A 66 -5.47 8.77 27.85
N ALA A 67 -6.64 8.72 28.50
CA ALA A 67 -7.66 7.72 28.22
C ALA A 67 -8.21 7.83 26.78
N ALA A 68 -8.44 9.03 26.27
CA ALA A 68 -8.88 9.26 24.89
C ALA A 68 -7.83 8.79 23.87
N CYS A 69 -6.54 9.06 24.10
CA CYS A 69 -5.46 8.57 23.25
C CYS A 69 -5.38 7.03 23.25
N VAL A 70 -5.53 6.38 24.42
CA VAL A 70 -5.54 4.91 24.51
C VAL A 70 -6.76 4.33 23.80
N LEU A 71 -7.95 4.92 23.97
CA LEU A 71 -9.16 4.48 23.27
C LEU A 71 -9.03 4.65 21.74
N ALA A 72 -8.42 5.74 21.27
CA ALA A 72 -8.13 5.94 19.85
C ALA A 72 -7.15 4.89 19.32
N ALA A 73 -6.10 4.55 20.09
CA ALA A 73 -5.14 3.49 19.77
C ALA A 73 -5.81 2.11 19.66
N LEU A 74 -6.67 1.78 20.64
CA LEU A 74 -7.44 0.53 20.65
C LEU A 74 -8.46 0.48 19.50
N GLY A 75 -9.14 1.59 19.22
CA GLY A 75 -10.06 1.71 18.09
C GLY A 75 -9.36 1.48 16.75
N GLY A 76 -8.17 2.05 16.56
CA GLY A 76 -7.33 1.78 15.39
C GLY A 76 -6.95 0.31 15.26
N SER A 77 -6.48 -0.29 16.36
CA SER A 77 -6.07 -1.71 16.38
C SER A 77 -7.23 -2.67 16.08
N LEU A 78 -8.46 -2.33 16.46
CA LEU A 78 -9.65 -3.11 16.10
C LEU A 78 -10.01 -2.99 14.61
N TYR A 79 -9.67 -1.88 13.96
CA TYR A 79 -9.91 -1.70 12.52
C TYR A 79 -9.03 -2.62 11.66
N ILE A 80 -7.79 -2.94 12.06
CA ILE A 80 -6.95 -3.92 11.33
C ILE A 80 -7.59 -5.30 11.32
N LYS A 81 -8.26 -5.69 12.41
CA LYS A 81 -8.95 -6.98 12.49
C LYS A 81 -10.11 -7.10 11.49
N GLN A 82 -10.50 -6.02 10.82
CA GLN A 82 -11.54 -6.04 9.80
C GLN A 82 -11.10 -6.71 8.49
N PHE A 83 -9.79 -6.88 8.25
CA PHE A 83 -9.25 -7.57 7.07
C PHE A 83 -8.33 -8.74 7.46
N PRO A 84 -8.84 -9.79 8.14
CA PRO A 84 -8.01 -10.89 8.67
C PRO A 84 -7.42 -11.83 7.59
N GLY A 85 -7.49 -11.46 6.31
CA GLY A 85 -6.97 -12.27 5.19
C GLY A 85 -6.36 -11.44 4.08
N GLY A 86 -5.94 -10.21 4.36
CA GLY A 86 -5.35 -9.30 3.37
C GLY A 86 -6.28 -8.94 2.21
N PHE A 87 -5.68 -8.49 1.11
CA PHE A 87 -6.31 -8.09 -0.12
C PHE A 87 -6.02 -9.16 -1.17
N PRO A 88 -6.90 -10.17 -1.33
CA PRO A 88 -6.78 -11.10 -2.43
C PRO A 88 -6.97 -10.32 -3.73
N SER A 89 -6.26 -10.76 -4.76
CA SER A 89 -6.36 -10.13 -6.06
C SER A 89 -6.12 -11.16 -7.14
N GLU A 90 -6.71 -10.92 -8.30
CA GLU A 90 -6.63 -11.83 -9.44
C GLU A 90 -6.71 -11.03 -10.74
N VAL A 91 -6.16 -11.64 -11.79
CA VAL A 91 -6.36 -11.19 -13.16
C VAL A 91 -7.15 -12.25 -13.91
N GLN A 92 -8.15 -11.80 -14.66
CA GLN A 92 -9.01 -12.66 -15.46
C GLN A 92 -8.91 -12.25 -16.92
N VAL A 93 -8.84 -13.25 -17.79
CA VAL A 93 -9.01 -13.05 -19.22
C VAL A 93 -10.32 -13.64 -19.65
N LEU A 94 -11.12 -12.79 -20.30
CA LEU A 94 -12.42 -13.12 -20.83
C LEU A 94 -12.35 -13.11 -22.35
N ASN A 95 -13.11 -14.01 -22.98
CA ASN A 95 -13.42 -13.92 -24.39
C ASN A 95 -14.18 -12.61 -24.65
N ALA A 96 -13.69 -11.72 -25.52
CA ALA A 96 -14.33 -10.41 -25.69
C ALA A 96 -15.71 -10.47 -26.36
N SER A 97 -15.99 -11.52 -27.13
CA SER A 97 -17.27 -11.67 -27.82
C SER A 97 -18.35 -12.27 -26.92
N THR A 98 -17.98 -13.21 -26.05
CA THR A 98 -18.93 -13.96 -25.20
C THR A 98 -18.92 -13.53 -23.74
N GLY A 99 -17.84 -12.89 -23.28
CA GLY A 99 -17.60 -12.60 -21.85
C GLY A 99 -17.22 -13.83 -21.02
N GLU A 100 -17.05 -15.00 -21.65
CA GLU A 100 -16.70 -16.24 -20.94
C GLU A 100 -15.27 -16.19 -20.40
N LEU A 101 -15.08 -16.66 -19.17
CA LEU A 101 -13.78 -16.80 -18.53
C LEU A 101 -12.94 -17.84 -19.27
N GLN A 102 -11.76 -17.43 -19.76
CA GLN A 102 -10.79 -18.32 -20.40
C GLN A 102 -9.79 -18.83 -19.37
N TRP A 103 -9.15 -17.91 -18.65
CA TRP A 103 -8.24 -18.25 -17.58
C TRP A 103 -8.20 -17.17 -16.50
N ARG A 104 -7.67 -17.57 -15.34
CA ARG A 104 -7.51 -16.74 -14.15
C ARG A 104 -6.13 -16.97 -13.57
N TYR A 105 -5.51 -15.91 -13.09
CA TYR A 105 -4.30 -15.99 -12.28
C TYR A 105 -4.55 -15.31 -10.94
N GLU A 106 -4.35 -16.06 -9.85
CA GLU A 106 -4.50 -15.56 -8.48
C GLU A 106 -3.13 -15.10 -7.96
N PHE A 107 -3.08 -13.88 -7.45
CA PHE A 107 -1.85 -13.32 -6.88
C PHE A 107 -1.70 -13.69 -5.41
N PRO A 108 -0.47 -13.63 -4.88
CA PRO A 108 -0.27 -13.66 -3.44
C PRO A 108 -1.11 -12.58 -2.75
N VAL A 109 -1.73 -12.96 -1.63
CA VAL A 109 -2.51 -12.05 -0.79
C VAL A 109 -1.62 -10.89 -0.33
N TRP A 110 -2.07 -9.66 -0.55
CA TRP A 110 -1.38 -8.48 -0.03
C TRP A 110 -1.86 -8.18 1.39
N GLU A 111 -0.98 -8.22 2.38
CA GLU A 111 -1.39 -8.18 3.79
C GLU A 111 -1.46 -6.76 4.37
N THR A 112 -0.91 -5.76 3.67
CA THR A 112 -0.83 -4.39 4.19
C THR A 112 -1.84 -3.45 3.52
N LEU A 113 -2.20 -2.38 4.23
CA LEU A 113 -3.15 -1.37 3.73
C LEU A 113 -2.51 -0.41 2.72
N ASN A 114 -1.19 -0.21 2.83
CA ASN A 114 -0.45 0.65 1.94
C ASN A 114 0.18 -0.18 0.84
N VAL A 115 0.60 0.49 -0.22
CA VAL A 115 1.46 -0.16 -1.21
C VAL A 115 2.88 -0.28 -0.66
N ARG A 116 3.67 -1.24 -1.17
CA ARG A 116 5.04 -1.49 -0.69
C ARG A 116 5.92 -0.24 -0.68
N ALA A 117 5.81 0.59 -1.72
CA ALA A 117 6.58 1.84 -1.82
C ALA A 117 6.25 2.86 -0.71
N ASP A 118 5.01 2.87 -0.21
CA ASP A 118 4.59 3.76 0.86
C ASP A 118 5.06 3.25 2.22
N ASP A 119 4.94 1.95 2.47
CA ASP A 119 5.43 1.34 3.72
C ASP A 119 6.96 1.45 3.88
N GLU A 120 7.72 1.12 2.84
CA GLU A 120 9.19 1.09 2.90
C GLU A 120 9.81 2.49 2.71
N GLY A 121 9.13 3.38 1.96
CA GLY A 121 9.68 4.67 1.53
C GLY A 121 9.36 5.87 2.43
N ILE A 122 8.37 5.78 3.32
CA ILE A 122 7.84 6.94 4.05
C ILE A 122 8.90 7.71 4.85
N LEU A 123 9.72 7.04 5.66
CA LEU A 123 10.71 7.70 6.51
C LEU A 123 11.82 8.37 5.69
N LYS A 124 12.24 7.70 4.61
CA LYS A 124 13.24 8.24 3.68
C LYS A 124 12.72 9.52 3.01
N ARG A 125 11.46 9.52 2.55
CA ARG A 125 10.84 10.67 1.89
C ARG A 125 10.61 11.85 2.83
N ILE A 126 10.18 11.60 4.07
CA ILE A 126 10.11 12.64 5.11
C ILE A 126 11.50 13.24 5.35
N GLY A 127 12.53 12.40 5.51
CA GLY A 127 13.91 12.83 5.75
C GLY A 127 14.51 13.66 4.61
N SER A 128 14.08 13.42 3.36
CA SER A 128 14.51 14.17 2.19
C SER A 128 13.63 15.38 1.86
N GLY A 129 12.60 15.67 2.66
CA GLY A 129 11.69 16.80 2.43
C GLY A 129 10.82 16.68 1.17
N VAL A 130 10.63 15.46 0.65
CA VAL A 130 9.72 15.19 -0.48
C VAL A 130 8.38 14.68 0.06
N GLN A 131 7.38 14.55 -0.82
CA GLN A 131 6.07 14.05 -0.44
C GLN A 131 6.16 12.66 0.23
N PRO A 132 5.61 12.45 1.43
CA PRO A 132 5.80 11.22 2.20
C PRO A 132 5.11 9.99 1.58
N PHE A 133 3.99 10.20 0.90
CA PHE A 133 3.16 9.15 0.30
C PHE A 133 2.99 9.37 -1.20
N CYS A 134 3.19 8.31 -1.99
CA CYS A 134 2.90 8.28 -3.41
C CYS A 134 1.43 7.95 -3.69
N ILE A 135 0.81 7.10 -2.85
CA ILE A 135 -0.59 6.66 -2.96
C ILE A 135 -0.94 6.19 -4.38
N PRO A 136 -0.17 5.26 -4.99
CA PRO A 136 -0.55 4.72 -6.28
C PRO A 136 -1.79 3.83 -6.14
N ASN A 137 -2.42 3.56 -7.29
CA ASN A 137 -3.44 2.54 -7.38
C ASN A 137 -2.86 1.15 -7.07
N GLY A 138 -3.69 0.24 -6.57
CA GLY A 138 -3.27 -1.13 -6.24
C GLY A 138 -2.70 -1.91 -7.45
N TRP A 139 -3.05 -1.44 -8.65
CA TRP A 139 -2.65 -1.98 -9.94
C TRP A 139 -2.22 -0.87 -10.90
N GLY A 140 -1.16 -1.14 -11.66
CA GLY A 140 -0.76 -0.34 -12.81
C GLY A 140 -1.66 -0.61 -14.03
N SER A 141 -1.62 0.28 -15.02
CA SER A 141 -2.27 0.02 -16.31
C SER A 141 -1.55 -1.12 -17.03
N PRO A 142 -2.26 -2.08 -17.63
CA PRO A 142 -1.62 -3.15 -18.37
C PRO A 142 -1.00 -2.58 -19.64
N SER A 143 0.05 -3.23 -20.11
CA SER A 143 0.73 -2.85 -21.35
C SER A 143 1.18 -4.11 -22.09
N VAL A 144 1.25 -4.07 -23.42
CA VAL A 144 1.55 -5.26 -24.24
C VAL A 144 2.79 -5.00 -25.07
N ASP A 145 3.76 -5.91 -24.99
CA ASP A 145 5.00 -5.82 -25.78
C ASP A 145 4.84 -6.40 -27.20
N ALA A 146 5.89 -6.28 -28.03
CA ALA A 146 5.88 -6.77 -29.41
C ALA A 146 5.76 -8.31 -29.52
N SER A 147 6.05 -9.03 -28.44
CA SER A 147 5.95 -10.49 -28.37
C SER A 147 4.55 -10.97 -27.95
N GLY A 148 3.69 -10.04 -27.54
CA GLY A 148 2.34 -10.31 -27.03
C GLY A 148 2.29 -10.59 -25.54
N THR A 149 3.36 -10.32 -24.78
CA THR A 149 3.33 -10.45 -23.31
C THR A 149 2.57 -9.27 -22.72
N ILE A 150 1.62 -9.56 -21.83
CA ILE A 150 0.91 -8.55 -21.06
C ILE A 150 1.70 -8.28 -19.79
N TRP A 151 2.15 -7.05 -19.62
CA TRP A 151 2.88 -6.58 -18.44
C TRP A 151 1.96 -5.78 -17.52
N LEU A 152 1.97 -6.10 -16.23
CA LEU A 152 1.10 -5.51 -15.21
C LEU A 152 1.85 -5.30 -13.89
N GLY A 153 1.83 -4.06 -13.39
CA GLY A 153 2.41 -3.72 -12.10
C GLY A 153 1.43 -3.93 -10.94
N HIS A 154 1.91 -4.47 -9.82
CA HIS A 154 1.13 -4.71 -8.60
C HIS A 154 1.63 -3.85 -7.43
N GLN A 155 0.75 -3.58 -6.46
CA GLN A 155 1.06 -2.84 -5.24
C GLN A 155 2.16 -3.47 -4.36
N SER A 156 2.43 -4.76 -4.53
CA SER A 156 3.55 -5.44 -3.86
C SER A 156 4.93 -5.04 -4.41
N GLY A 157 4.98 -4.18 -5.44
CA GLY A 157 6.21 -3.82 -6.13
C GLY A 157 6.68 -4.86 -7.16
N LEU A 158 5.88 -5.90 -7.40
CA LEU A 158 6.14 -6.87 -8.46
C LEU A 158 5.52 -6.38 -9.78
N VAL A 159 6.25 -6.55 -10.88
CA VAL A 159 5.71 -6.49 -12.25
C VAL A 159 5.57 -7.90 -12.75
N TYR A 160 4.39 -8.24 -13.25
CA TYR A 160 4.06 -9.54 -13.81
C TYR A 160 4.01 -9.45 -15.33
N GLY A 161 4.61 -10.41 -16.02
CA GLY A 161 4.46 -10.62 -17.45
C GLY A 161 3.70 -11.91 -17.70
N PHE A 162 2.61 -11.83 -18.46
CA PHE A 162 1.73 -12.96 -18.81
C PHE A 162 1.82 -13.25 -20.30
N ARG A 163 2.10 -14.51 -20.67
CA ARG A 163 2.10 -14.91 -22.07
C ARG A 163 1.74 -16.38 -22.23
N ASP A 164 0.61 -16.67 -22.87
CA ASP A 164 0.28 -18.00 -23.39
C ASP A 164 1.28 -18.34 -24.52
N ALA A 165 2.40 -18.96 -24.14
CA ALA A 165 3.53 -19.21 -25.02
C ALA A 165 3.28 -20.45 -25.88
N ASN A 166 2.50 -21.40 -25.37
CA ASN A 166 2.17 -22.65 -26.05
C ASN A 166 0.89 -22.54 -26.93
N LYS A 167 0.12 -21.46 -26.79
CA LYS A 167 -1.13 -21.14 -27.52
C LYS A 167 -2.24 -22.15 -27.27
N ASP A 168 -2.32 -22.71 -26.07
CA ASP A 168 -3.39 -23.64 -25.69
C ASP A 168 -4.63 -22.94 -25.14
N GLY A 169 -4.59 -21.60 -24.99
CA GLY A 169 -5.70 -20.80 -24.47
C GLY A 169 -5.83 -20.84 -22.94
N ALA A 170 -4.89 -21.48 -22.24
CA ALA A 170 -4.75 -21.46 -20.81
C ALA A 170 -3.44 -20.75 -20.41
N LEU A 171 -3.40 -20.23 -19.19
CA LEU A 171 -2.18 -19.65 -18.63
C LEU A 171 -1.71 -20.52 -17.48
N THR A 172 -0.45 -20.96 -17.54
CA THR A 172 0.19 -21.72 -16.47
C THR A 172 1.15 -20.85 -15.65
N GLN A 173 1.52 -21.28 -14.44
CA GLN A 173 2.50 -20.55 -13.61
C GLN A 173 3.88 -20.42 -14.31
N ALA A 174 4.23 -21.35 -15.20
CA ALA A 174 5.47 -21.29 -15.98
C ALA A 174 5.46 -20.19 -17.06
N GLU A 175 4.28 -19.69 -17.40
CA GLU A 175 4.02 -18.64 -18.39
C GLU A 175 3.84 -17.25 -17.75
N VAL A 176 4.07 -17.18 -16.44
CA VAL A 176 4.09 -15.94 -15.68
C VAL A 176 5.51 -15.64 -15.23
N VAL A 177 6.06 -14.54 -15.75
CA VAL A 177 7.34 -13.99 -15.29
C VAL A 177 7.10 -12.87 -14.30
N GLN A 178 8.02 -12.70 -13.36
CA GLN A 178 7.91 -11.68 -12.31
C GLN A 178 9.22 -10.91 -12.19
N PHE A 179 9.12 -9.61 -11.96
CA PHE A 179 10.26 -8.75 -11.65
C PHE A 179 9.96 -7.92 -10.40
N ASP A 180 10.85 -7.97 -9.41
CA ASP A 180 10.71 -7.16 -8.19
C ASP A 180 11.35 -5.78 -8.39
N MET A 181 10.51 -4.75 -8.46
CA MET A 181 10.93 -3.35 -8.53
C MET A 181 11.29 -2.78 -7.16
N THR A 182 11.08 -3.51 -6.05
CA THR A 182 11.24 -3.01 -4.67
C THR A 182 10.39 -1.77 -4.34
N SER A 183 9.46 -1.41 -5.23
CA SER A 183 8.64 -0.22 -5.16
C SER A 183 7.36 -0.46 -5.96
N SER A 184 6.22 -0.06 -5.43
CA SER A 184 4.93 -0.15 -6.12
C SER A 184 4.95 0.54 -7.48
N SER A 185 4.27 -0.07 -8.46
CA SER A 185 4.03 0.54 -9.76
C SER A 185 3.20 1.81 -9.60
N THR A 186 3.46 2.80 -10.46
CA THR A 186 2.50 3.89 -10.69
C THR A 186 1.34 3.40 -11.55
N HIS A 187 0.30 4.23 -11.69
CA HIS A 187 -0.85 3.89 -12.52
C HIS A 187 -0.49 3.68 -14.00
N PHE A 188 0.65 4.19 -14.46
CA PHE A 188 1.10 4.03 -15.84
C PHE A 188 1.65 2.62 -16.06
N GLY A 189 1.37 2.05 -17.23
CA GLY A 189 2.00 0.80 -17.67
C GLY A 189 3.41 1.02 -18.21
N GLY A 190 4.00 -0.03 -18.78
CA GLY A 190 5.30 0.05 -19.43
C GLY A 190 5.25 0.89 -20.71
N ALA A 191 6.32 1.64 -20.96
CA ALA A 191 6.58 2.29 -22.23
C ALA A 191 7.63 1.49 -23.02
N TYR A 192 7.43 1.36 -24.33
CA TYR A 192 8.27 0.50 -25.18
C TYR A 192 8.99 1.30 -26.26
N ALA A 193 10.22 0.91 -26.54
CA ALA A 193 11.02 1.29 -27.70
C ALA A 193 11.72 0.03 -28.24
N PRO A 194 12.26 0.02 -29.48
CA PRO A 194 12.95 -1.15 -30.00
C PRO A 194 14.07 -1.65 -29.05
N GLY A 195 13.94 -2.88 -28.55
CA GLY A 195 14.89 -3.52 -27.64
C GLY A 195 14.88 -2.99 -26.20
N MET A 196 13.87 -2.21 -25.81
CA MET A 196 13.81 -1.58 -24.50
C MET A 196 12.38 -1.43 -23.96
N MET A 197 12.22 -1.70 -22.66
CA MET A 197 11.01 -1.38 -21.89
C MET A 197 11.37 -0.44 -20.73
N VAL A 198 10.54 0.55 -20.48
CA VAL A 198 10.68 1.46 -19.33
C VAL A 198 9.46 1.32 -18.43
N TRP A 199 9.69 1.22 -17.12
CA TRP A 199 8.63 1.13 -16.12
C TRP A 199 8.86 2.14 -15.00
N THR A 200 7.82 2.83 -14.57
CA THR A 200 7.91 3.85 -13.51
C THR A 200 7.24 3.37 -12.23
N SER A 201 8.01 3.37 -11.14
CA SER A 201 7.50 3.22 -9.79
C SER A 201 7.37 4.58 -9.11
N CYS A 202 6.90 4.59 -7.87
CA CYS A 202 6.82 5.81 -7.07
C CYS A 202 8.17 6.53 -6.87
N ASP A 203 9.27 5.78 -6.84
CA ASP A 203 10.58 6.30 -6.44
C ASP A 203 11.69 6.08 -7.49
N THR A 204 11.44 5.24 -8.50
CA THR A 204 12.48 4.76 -9.43
C THR A 204 11.92 4.58 -10.84
N VAL A 205 12.77 4.82 -11.83
CA VAL A 205 12.53 4.44 -13.24
C VAL A 205 13.38 3.21 -13.55
N PHE A 206 12.73 2.12 -13.96
CA PHE A 206 13.36 0.89 -14.38
C PHE A 206 13.46 0.87 -15.90
N VAL A 207 14.62 0.51 -16.42
CA VAL A 207 14.87 0.36 -17.85
C VAL A 207 15.36 -1.06 -18.08
N PHE A 208 14.61 -1.81 -18.88
CA PHE A 208 14.88 -3.18 -19.25
C PHE A 208 15.36 -3.23 -20.69
N LYS A 209 16.32 -4.11 -20.97
CA LYS A 209 16.78 -4.44 -22.31
C LYS A 209 16.26 -5.82 -22.67
N GLU A 210 15.68 -5.96 -23.86
CA GLU A 210 15.26 -7.26 -24.43
C GLU A 210 16.45 -8.17 -24.76
#